data_AF-A0A8J4TKI6-F1
#
_entry.id   AF-A0A8J4TKI6-F1
#
_cell.length_a   1.000
_cell.length_b   1.000
_cell.length_c   1.000
_cell.angle_alpha   90.00
_cell.angle_beta   90.00
_cell.angle_gamma   90.00
#
_symmetry.space_group_name_H-M   'P 1'
#
loop_
_entity.id
_entity.type
_entity.pdbx_description
1 polymer ?
#
loop_
_entity_poly.entity_id
_entity_poly.type
_entity_poly.pdbx_seq_one_letter_code
_entity_poly.pdbx_strand_id
1 'polypeptide(L)'
;MAAGLITVAHNSGGPLTDIIGPAAAKLFSYADSCGVGFLASSAEDYADAFEYVLTKMAEPCQKAMRQAAFARAQEKFSEDCFCRDWLQYIRGLLT
;
A
#
# COMPACT_ATOMS: atom_id res chain seq x y z
N MET A 1 -1.04 6.22 2.12
CA MET A 1 -2.21 5.35 2.31
C MET A 1 -3.37 6.16 2.89
N ALA A 2 -3.78 6.06 4.18
CA ALA A 2 -4.94 6.81 4.69
C ALA A 2 -4.77 8.34 4.70
N ALA A 3 -3.57 8.87 4.95
CA ALA A 3 -3.28 10.31 4.87
C ALA A 3 -2.89 10.78 3.44
N GLY A 4 -3.03 9.92 2.44
CA GLY A 4 -2.65 10.25 1.06
C GLY A 4 -1.15 10.39 0.82
N LEU A 5 -0.28 9.78 1.64
CA LEU A 5 1.17 9.72 1.43
C LEU A 5 1.59 8.46 0.64
N ILE A 6 2.77 8.49 0.01
CA ILE A 6 3.43 7.28 -0.54
C ILE A 6 4.14 6.57 0.62
N THR A 7 3.82 5.30 0.82
CA THR A 7 4.36 4.52 1.93
C THR A 7 5.50 3.62 1.44
N VAL A 8 6.64 3.66 2.13
CA VAL A 8 7.70 2.66 2.03
C VAL A 8 7.73 1.94 3.37
N ALA A 9 7.60 0.62 3.35
CA ALA A 9 7.52 -0.19 4.58
C ALA A 9 8.36 -1.46 4.45
N HIS A 10 8.63 -2.09 5.59
CA HIS A 10 9.45 -3.29 5.60
C HIS A 10 8.74 -4.45 4.88
N ASN A 11 9.49 -5.28 4.16
CA ASN A 11 9.01 -6.45 3.45
C ASN A 11 8.69 -7.63 4.39
N SER A 12 7.80 -7.41 5.36
CA SER A 12 7.35 -8.43 6.31
C SER A 12 5.97 -8.11 6.89
N GLY A 13 5.35 -9.09 7.54
CA GLY A 13 4.10 -8.93 8.27
C GLY A 13 3.00 -8.26 7.46
N GLY A 14 2.18 -7.42 8.12
CA GLY A 14 1.08 -6.69 7.50
C GLY A 14 1.45 -5.91 6.23
N PRO A 15 2.53 -5.10 6.24
CA PRO A 15 3.04 -4.45 5.02
C PRO A 15 3.14 -5.37 3.80
N LEU A 16 3.71 -6.56 3.98
CA LEU A 16 3.83 -7.55 2.92
C LEU A 16 2.50 -8.27 2.62
N THR A 17 1.75 -8.69 3.63
CA THR A 17 0.66 -9.64 3.42
C THR A 17 -0.60 -9.01 2.84
N ASP A 18 -1.00 -7.86 3.35
CA ASP A 18 -2.35 -7.33 3.13
C ASP A 18 -2.36 -5.81 2.92
N ILE A 19 -1.33 -5.08 3.35
CA ILE A 19 -1.28 -3.63 3.22
C ILE A 19 -0.69 -3.19 1.88
N ILE A 20 0.55 -3.55 1.54
CA ILE A 20 1.24 -3.13 0.31
C ILE A 20 1.43 -4.28 -0.65
N GLY A 21 1.95 -5.43 -0.20
CA GLY A 21 2.42 -6.52 -1.08
C GLY A 21 1.48 -6.93 -2.22
N PRO A 22 0.16 -7.13 -2.00
CA PRO A 22 -0.77 -7.49 -3.08
C PRO A 22 -0.89 -6.46 -4.21
N ALA A 23 -0.42 -5.23 -3.98
CA ALA A 23 -0.41 -4.13 -4.94
C ALA A 23 0.91 -3.32 -4.87
N ALA A 24 2.03 -3.99 -4.53
CA ALA A 24 3.31 -3.33 -4.37
C ALA A 24 3.83 -2.80 -5.71
N ALA A 25 4.36 -1.58 -5.71
CA ALA A 25 5.10 -1.07 -6.84
C ALA A 25 6.47 -1.72 -6.91
N LYS A 26 6.95 -1.96 -8.14
CA LYS A 26 8.34 -2.35 -8.39
C LYS A 26 9.16 -1.11 -8.68
N LEU A 27 10.32 -0.97 -8.05
CA LEU A 27 11.26 0.10 -8.40
C LEU A 27 11.65 -0.02 -9.87
N PHE A 28 11.78 1.14 -10.54
CA PHE A 28 12.25 1.26 -11.92
C PHE A 28 11.43 0.48 -12.98
N SER A 29 10.22 0.04 -12.63
CA SER A 29 9.29 -0.59 -13.58
C SER A 29 8.52 0.48 -14.34
N TYR A 30 8.67 0.50 -15.67
CA TYR A 30 7.91 1.36 -16.59
C TYR A 30 6.47 0.86 -16.84
N ALA A 31 6.06 -0.25 -16.24
CA ALA A 31 4.72 -0.80 -16.44
C ALA A 31 3.65 0.08 -15.77
N ASP A 32 2.58 0.38 -16.51
CA ASP A 32 1.45 1.28 -16.19
C ASP A 32 0.67 0.98 -14.88
N SER A 33 1.04 -0.05 -14.11
CA SER A 33 0.39 -0.33 -12.84
C SER A 33 0.99 0.54 -11.72
N CYS A 34 0.30 1.62 -11.37
CA CYS A 34 0.60 2.37 -10.16
C CYS A 34 0.29 1.50 -8.94
N GLY A 35 1.33 0.96 -8.29
CA GLY A 35 1.18 0.29 -7.00
C GLY A 35 0.77 1.25 -5.89
N VAL A 36 0.60 0.73 -4.67
CA VAL A 36 0.13 1.51 -3.51
C VAL A 36 1.25 1.93 -2.55
N GLY A 37 2.50 1.61 -2.89
CA GLY A 37 3.68 1.86 -2.07
C GLY A 37 4.80 0.88 -2.43
N PHE A 38 5.87 0.92 -1.65
CA PHE A 38 7.07 0.09 -1.84
C PHE A 38 7.35 -0.76 -0.60
N LEU A 39 7.94 -1.94 -0.84
CA LEU A 39 8.46 -2.82 0.20
C LEU A 39 9.98 -2.83 0.14
N ALA A 40 10.62 -2.73 1.31
CA ALA A 40 12.07 -2.70 1.48
C ALA A 40 12.52 -3.75 2.49
N SER A 41 13.66 -4.40 2.26
CA SER A 41 14.21 -5.43 3.15
C SER A 41 15.54 -5.01 3.80
N SER A 42 16.20 -3.98 3.26
CA SER A 42 17.45 -3.43 3.81
C SER A 42 17.44 -1.89 3.82
N ALA A 43 18.45 -1.29 4.46
CA ALA A 43 18.60 0.17 4.49
C ALA A 43 18.81 0.76 3.08
N GLU A 44 19.51 0.03 2.22
CA GLU A 44 19.75 0.37 0.82
C GLU A 44 18.42 0.40 0.03
N ASP A 45 17.56 -0.61 0.21
CA ASP A 45 16.23 -0.62 -0.42
C ASP A 45 15.39 0.62 -0.02
N TYR A 46 15.46 1.03 1.25
CA TYR A 46 14.80 2.26 1.71
C TYR A 46 15.39 3.50 1.04
N ALA A 47 16.72 3.60 1.00
CA ALA A 47 17.41 4.73 0.38
C ALA A 47 17.05 4.87 -1.10
N ASP A 48 17.08 3.75 -1.84
CA ASP A 48 16.72 3.71 -3.26
C ASP A 48 15.25 4.09 -3.48
N ALA A 49 14.33 3.59 -2.65
CA ALA A 49 12.92 3.94 -2.73
C ALA A 49 12.68 5.43 -2.46
N PHE A 50 13.34 6.01 -1.45
CA PHE A 50 13.22 7.42 -1.13
C PHE A 50 13.83 8.31 -2.22
N GLU A 51 15.03 7.99 -2.70
CA GLU A 51 15.65 8.72 -3.81
C GLU A 51 14.75 8.69 -5.04
N TYR A 52 14.23 7.51 -5.40
CA TYR A 52 13.32 7.37 -6.55
C TYR A 52 12.07 8.24 -6.40
N VAL A 53 11.35 8.14 -5.27
CA VAL A 53 10.11 8.91 -5.06
C VAL A 53 10.38 10.41 -5.05
N LEU A 54 11.46 10.85 -4.41
CA LEU A 54 11.73 12.29 -4.23
C LEU A 54 12.34 12.95 -5.47
N THR A 55 13.10 12.22 -6.29
CA THR A 55 13.93 12.83 -7.34
C THR A 55 13.67 12.30 -8.75
N LYS A 56 13.18 11.06 -8.91
CA LYS A 56 13.08 10.39 -10.22
C LYS A 56 11.64 10.16 -10.67
N MET A 57 10.71 9.99 -9.73
CA MET A 57 9.32 9.65 -10.02
C MET A 57 8.55 10.86 -10.56
N ALA A 58 7.93 10.72 -11.73
CA ALA A 58 7.13 11.79 -12.33
C ALA A 58 5.89 12.13 -11.48
N GLU A 59 5.54 13.42 -11.40
CA GLU A 59 4.43 13.93 -10.58
C GLU A 59 3.07 13.23 -10.85
N PRO A 60 2.67 12.94 -12.12
CA PRO A 60 1.43 12.21 -12.37
C PRO A 60 1.44 10.80 -11.76
N CYS A 61 2.57 10.11 -11.83
CA CYS A 61 2.73 8.78 -11.22
C CYS A 61 2.68 8.88 -9.70
N GLN A 62 3.32 9.89 -9.10
CA GLN A 62 3.26 10.11 -7.65
C GLN A 62 1.81 10.33 -7.20
N LYS A 63 1.07 11.19 -7.90
CA LYS A 63 -0.34 11.47 -7.60
C LYS A 63 -1.20 10.21 -7.72
N ALA A 64 -1.03 9.44 -8.78
CA ALA A 64 -1.77 8.19 -8.98
C ALA A 64 -1.49 7.18 -7.86
N MET A 65 -0.23 6.98 -7.47
CA MET A 65 0.14 6.11 -6.35
C MET A 65 -0.47 6.57 -5.03
N ARG A 66 -0.45 7.88 -4.73
CA ARG A 66 -1.07 8.44 -3.51
C ARG A 66 -2.57 8.18 -3.47
N GLN A 67 -3.26 8.36 -4.60
CA GLN A 67 -4.69 8.11 -4.73
C GLN A 67 -5.03 6.62 -4.58
N ALA A 68 -4.27 5.74 -5.24
CA ALA A 68 -4.45 4.28 -5.12
C ALA A 68 -4.21 3.80 -3.69
N ALA A 69 -3.16 4.31 -3.03
CA ALA A 69 -2.88 4.02 -1.63
C ALA A 69 -4.00 4.52 -0.71
N PHE A 70 -4.58 5.69 -0.99
CA PHE A 70 -5.71 6.21 -0.21
C PHE A 70 -6.96 5.36 -0.38
N ALA A 71 -7.35 5.05 -1.62
CA ALA A 71 -8.50 4.19 -1.91
C ALA A 71 -8.39 2.84 -1.21
N ARG A 72 -7.21 2.20 -1.29
CA ARG A 72 -6.94 0.93 -0.60
C ARG A 72 -7.15 1.04 0.92
N ALA A 73 -6.70 2.15 1.54
CA ALA A 73 -6.91 2.37 2.97
C ALA A 73 -8.40 2.38 3.33
N GLN A 74 -9.21 3.09 2.55
CA GLN A 74 -10.65 3.22 2.78
C GLN A 74 -11.37 1.89 2.54
N GLU A 75 -10.97 1.13 1.52
CA GLU A 75 -11.61 -0.12 1.13
C GLU A 75 -11.30 -1.30 2.06
N LYS A 76 -10.11 -1.32 2.69
CA LYS A 76 -9.63 -2.47 3.46
C LYS A 76 -9.48 -2.20 4.95
N PHE A 77 -9.21 -0.95 5.34
CA PHE A 77 -8.78 -0.60 6.69
C PHE A 77 -9.63 0.53 7.31
N SER A 78 -10.88 0.67 6.85
CA SER A 78 -11.88 1.54 7.47
C SER A 78 -12.66 0.83 8.57
N GLU A 79 -13.22 1.60 9.50
CA GLU A 79 -14.09 1.09 10.56
C GLU A 79 -15.32 0.36 10.00
N ASP A 80 -15.94 0.91 8.95
CA ASP A 80 -17.07 0.28 8.25
C ASP A 80 -16.69 -1.09 7.67
N CYS A 81 -15.51 -1.19 7.05
CA CYS A 81 -15.01 -2.46 6.53
C CYS A 81 -14.81 -3.47 7.66
N PHE A 82 -14.15 -3.05 8.74
CA PHE A 82 -13.93 -3.90 9.91
C PHE A 82 -15.24 -4.39 10.51
N CYS A 83 -16.19 -3.50 10.80
CA CYS A 83 -17.46 -3.84 11.42
C CYS A 83 -18.29 -4.81 10.57
N ARG A 84 -18.39 -4.55 9.25
CA ARG A 84 -19.12 -5.42 8.32
C ARG A 84 -18.51 -6.82 8.28
N ASP A 85 -17.21 -6.90 8.05
CA ASP A 85 -16.53 -8.19 7.85
C ASP A 85 -16.49 -8.97 9.18
N TRP A 86 -16.22 -8.30 10.30
CA TRP A 86 -16.26 -8.90 11.64
C TRP A 86 -17.63 -9.53 11.95
N LEU A 87 -18.72 -8.76 11.75
CA LEU A 87 -20.08 -9.26 12.00
C LEU A 87 -20.44 -10.42 11.07
N GLN A 88 -19.98 -10.40 9.82
CA GLN A 88 -20.16 -11.52 8.90
C GLN A 88 -19.48 -12.79 9.42
N TYR A 89 -18.22 -12.70 9.87
CA TYR A 89 -17.50 -13.85 10.39
C TYR A 89 -18.10 -14.37 11.70
N ILE A 90 -18.43 -13.49 12.65
CA ILE A 90 -19.03 -13.90 13.94
C ILE A 90 -20.37 -14.59 13.74
N ARG A 91 -21.22 -14.12 12.82
CA ARG A 91 -22.51 -14.79 12.53
C ARG A 91 -22.31 -16.23 12.07
N GLY A 92 -21.30 -16.49 11.26
CA GLY A 92 -20.97 -17.85 10.81
C GLY A 92 -20.47 -18.77 11.92
N LEU A 93 -20.05 -18.23 13.08
CA LEU A 93 -19.66 -19.03 14.25
C LEU A 93 -20.82 -19.29 15.21
N LEU A 94 -21.93 -18.56 15.08
CA LEU A 94 -23.10 -18.65 15.96
C LEU A 94 -24.22 -19.53 15.39
N THR A 95 -24.04 -20.08 14.19
CA THR A 95 -24.96 -21.00 13.49
C THR A 95 -24.29 -22.34 13.26
#